data_AF-A0A944KX78-F1
#
_entry.id   AF-A0A944KX78-F1
#
_cell.length_a   1.000
_cell.length_b   1.000
_cell.length_c   1.000
_cell.angle_alpha   90.00
_cell.angle_beta   90.00
_cell.angle_gamma   90.00
#
_symmetry.space_group_name_H-M   'P 1'
#
loop_
_entity.id
_entity.type
_entity.pdbx_description
1 polymer ?
#
loop_
_entity_poly.entity_id
_entity_poly.type
_entity_poly.pdbx_seq_one_letter_code
_entity_poly.pdbx_strand_id
1 'polypeptide(L)'
;MAANDTMRTDASVLKDEGFHMFEVGQDFATAAKALFEGLDAIEKKSGKTPPWGDEEMGENFGVVYEGLRDGMRDSMPSLAKRIAGMGMKFTAMGVRHEKHELEEDAKYAALTSQHDAGAGARANNFKSV
;
A
#
# COMPACT_ATOMS: atom_id res chain seq x y z
N MET A 1 4.35 -28.98 21.07
CA MET A 1 3.10 -28.21 20.93
C MET A 1 3.38 -27.20 19.83
N ALA A 2 2.87 -27.42 18.62
CA ALA A 2 3.20 -26.61 17.45
C ALA A 2 2.54 -25.24 17.60
N ALA A 3 3.35 -24.19 17.74
CA ALA A 3 2.88 -22.82 17.62
C ALA A 3 2.44 -22.62 16.16
N ASN A 4 1.19 -22.23 15.99
CA ASN A 4 0.53 -22.05 14.71
C ASN A 4 1.20 -20.89 13.95
N ASP A 5 2.06 -21.21 12.99
CA ASP A 5 2.88 -20.32 12.14
C ASP A 5 2.08 -19.60 11.03
N THR A 6 0.76 -19.45 11.20
CA THR A 6 -0.15 -18.96 10.13
C THR A 6 -0.53 -17.49 10.28
N MET A 7 0.01 -16.76 11.27
CA MET A 7 -0.25 -15.32 11.47
C MET A 7 0.97 -14.46 11.79
N ARG A 8 2.20 -14.99 11.74
CA ARG A 8 3.41 -14.14 11.75
C ARG A 8 3.61 -13.62 10.34
N THR A 9 3.01 -12.47 10.03
CA THR A 9 3.30 -11.78 8.78
C THR A 9 4.74 -11.25 8.86
N ASP A 10 5.62 -11.73 7.99
CA ASP A 10 7.00 -11.27 7.97
C ASP A 10 7.04 -9.77 7.65
N ALA A 11 7.74 -9.01 8.50
CA ALA A 11 7.89 -7.57 8.33
C ALA A 11 8.54 -7.21 6.98
N SER A 12 9.42 -8.08 6.46
CA SER A 12 10.01 -7.93 5.13
C SER A 12 8.95 -8.04 4.03
N VAL A 13 8.12 -9.09 4.05
CA VAL A 13 7.01 -9.29 3.11
C VAL A 13 6.04 -8.12 3.13
N LEU A 14 5.69 -7.59 4.30
CA LEU A 14 4.81 -6.40 4.40
C LEU A 14 5.44 -5.15 3.77
N LYS A 15 6.75 -4.98 3.88
CA LYS A 15 7.46 -3.86 3.27
C LYS A 15 7.52 -4.01 1.74
N ASP A 16 7.86 -5.20 1.27
CA ASP A 16 8.01 -5.51 -0.16
C ASP A 16 6.66 -5.42 -0.88
N GLU A 17 5.62 -6.08 -0.37
CA GLU A 17 4.26 -5.98 -0.90
C GLU A 17 3.70 -4.56 -0.81
N GLY A 18 4.05 -3.84 0.26
CA GLY A 18 3.71 -2.43 0.40
C GLY A 18 4.34 -1.56 -0.70
N PHE A 19 5.60 -1.81 -1.04
CA PHE A 19 6.29 -1.12 -2.10
C PHE A 19 5.73 -1.47 -3.48
N HIS A 20 5.52 -2.75 -3.78
CA HIS A 20 4.91 -3.18 -5.05
C HIS A 20 3.50 -2.60 -5.25
N MET A 21 2.66 -2.63 -4.23
CA MET A 21 1.33 -2.03 -4.32
C MET A 21 1.39 -0.51 -4.51
N PHE A 22 2.39 0.16 -3.93
CA PHE A 22 2.63 1.57 -4.17
C PHE A 22 3.02 1.87 -5.63
N GLU A 23 3.92 1.08 -6.20
CA GLU A 23 4.31 1.17 -7.61
C GLU A 23 3.12 0.92 -8.54
N VAL A 24 2.36 -0.16 -8.32
CA VAL A 24 1.16 -0.46 -9.11
C VAL A 24 0.15 0.70 -9.09
N GLY A 25 -0.01 1.36 -7.94
CA GLY A 25 -0.87 2.54 -7.84
C GLY A 25 -0.38 3.72 -8.69
N GLN A 26 0.93 3.94 -8.76
CA GLN A 26 1.53 4.99 -9.60
C GLN A 26 1.47 4.65 -11.09
N ASP A 27 1.75 3.40 -11.45
CA ASP A 27 1.68 2.92 -12.83
C ASP A 27 0.25 3.02 -13.35
N PHE A 28 -0.74 2.64 -12.53
CA PHE A 28 -2.14 2.79 -12.87
C PHE A 28 -2.53 4.26 -13.06
N ALA A 29 -2.06 5.17 -12.21
CA ALA A 29 -2.30 6.61 -12.39
C ALA A 29 -1.72 7.12 -13.71
N THR A 30 -0.51 6.68 -14.05
CA THR A 30 0.20 7.06 -15.28
C THR A 30 -0.53 6.52 -16.52
N ALA A 31 -0.93 5.26 -16.49
CA ALA A 31 -1.69 4.63 -17.56
C ALA A 31 -3.06 5.30 -17.76
N ALA A 32 -3.77 5.61 -16.67
CA ALA A 32 -5.05 6.34 -16.72
C ALA A 32 -4.87 7.72 -17.35
N LYS A 33 -3.83 8.46 -16.95
CA LYS A 33 -3.50 9.76 -17.54
C LYS A 33 -3.23 9.65 -19.05
N ALA A 34 -2.39 8.69 -19.46
CA ALA A 34 -2.07 8.47 -20.87
C ALA A 34 -3.31 8.10 -21.69
N LEU A 35 -4.23 7.30 -21.14
CA LEU A 35 -5.50 6.98 -21.76
C LEU A 35 -6.32 8.25 -22.04
N PHE A 36 -6.52 9.12 -21.05
CA PHE A 36 -7.32 10.33 -21.23
C PHE A 36 -6.67 11.36 -22.16
N GLU A 37 -5.34 11.49 -22.11
CA GLU A 37 -4.61 12.32 -23.07
C GLU A 37 -4.76 11.80 -24.50
N GLY A 38 -4.76 10.47 -24.68
CA GLY A 38 -5.01 9.82 -25.97
C GLY A 38 -6.43 10.04 -26.48
N LEU A 39 -7.44 9.88 -25.62
CA LEU A 39 -8.84 10.14 -25.95
C LEU A 39 -9.06 11.60 -26.35
N ASP A 40 -8.53 12.55 -25.57
CA ASP A 40 -8.62 13.98 -25.89
C ASP A 40 -7.95 14.32 -27.22
N ALA A 41 -6.84 13.66 -27.54
CA ALA A 41 -6.15 13.85 -28.81
C ALA A 41 -6.99 13.34 -30.00
N ILE A 42 -7.68 12.22 -29.84
CA ILE A 42 -8.60 11.69 -30.87
C ILE A 42 -9.76 12.65 -31.08
N GLU A 43 -10.39 13.12 -30.00
CA GLU A 43 -11.50 14.07 -30.05
C GLU A 43 -11.12 15.36 -30.77
N LYS A 44 -9.96 15.95 -30.41
CA LYS A 44 -9.44 17.17 -31.05
C LYS A 44 -9.12 16.98 -32.53
N LYS A 45 -8.66 15.79 -32.93
CA LYS A 45 -8.32 15.48 -34.34
C LYS A 45 -9.53 15.30 -35.24
N SER A 46 -10.72 15.04 -34.68
CA SER A 46 -11.93 14.79 -35.46
C SER A 46 -12.32 15.96 -36.36
N GLY A 47 -12.03 17.20 -35.94
CA GLY A 47 -12.45 18.43 -36.62
C GLY A 47 -13.98 18.63 -36.66
N LYS A 48 -14.74 17.81 -35.93
CA LYS A 48 -16.21 17.86 -35.85
C LYS A 48 -16.66 18.32 -34.47
N THR A 49 -17.84 18.91 -34.37
CA THR A 49 -18.48 19.26 -33.10
C THR A 49 -19.92 18.74 -33.13
N PRO A 50 -20.27 17.68 -32.39
CA PRO A 50 -19.38 16.84 -31.55
C PRO A 50 -18.47 15.91 -32.39
N PRO A 51 -17.38 15.36 -31.82
CA PRO A 51 -16.39 14.56 -32.55
C PRO A 51 -16.94 13.32 -33.27
N TRP A 52 -18.03 12.77 -32.75
CA TRP A 52 -18.72 11.57 -33.23
C TRP A 52 -19.92 11.87 -34.14
N GLY A 53 -20.13 13.13 -34.52
CA GLY A 53 -21.23 13.52 -35.40
C GLY A 53 -22.53 13.86 -34.65
N ASP A 54 -23.36 14.67 -35.30
CA ASP A 54 -24.66 15.17 -34.82
C ASP A 54 -25.85 14.34 -35.32
N GLU A 55 -25.60 13.28 -36.09
CA GLU A 55 -26.60 12.30 -36.45
C GLU A 55 -27.09 11.49 -35.22
N GLU A 56 -28.29 10.89 -35.30
CA GLU A 56 -28.89 10.11 -34.21
C GLU A 56 -27.94 9.03 -33.63
N MET A 57 -27.14 8.40 -34.49
CA MET A 57 -26.13 7.43 -34.04
C MET A 57 -24.99 8.09 -33.25
N GLY A 58 -24.54 9.27 -33.70
CA GLY A 58 -23.52 10.08 -33.03
C GLY A 58 -24.01 10.58 -31.67
N GLU A 59 -25.23 11.10 -31.59
CA GLU A 59 -25.84 11.54 -30.33
C GLU A 59 -25.92 10.39 -29.31
N ASN A 60 -26.44 9.22 -29.72
CA ASN A 60 -26.54 8.05 -28.85
C ASN A 60 -25.15 7.56 -28.36
N PHE A 61 -24.16 7.56 -29.27
CA PHE A 61 -22.78 7.23 -28.88
C PHE A 61 -22.22 8.25 -27.89
N GLY A 62 -22.39 9.54 -28.16
CA GLY A 62 -21.90 10.63 -27.32
C GLY A 62 -22.39 10.54 -25.89
N VAL A 63 -23.69 10.34 -25.69
CA VAL A 63 -24.29 10.22 -24.35
C VAL A 63 -23.62 9.12 -23.52
N VAL A 64 -23.40 7.94 -24.11
CA VAL A 64 -22.79 6.81 -23.41
C VAL A 64 -21.28 7.03 -23.23
N TYR A 65 -20.60 7.47 -24.28
CA TYR A 65 -19.16 7.67 -24.29
C TYR A 65 -18.73 8.75 -23.31
N GLU A 66 -19.35 9.92 -23.34
CA GLU A 66 -19.02 11.03 -22.42
C GLU A 66 -19.31 10.63 -20.97
N GLY A 67 -20.44 9.98 -20.70
CA GLY A 67 -20.77 9.49 -19.37
C GLY A 67 -19.74 8.48 -18.83
N LEU A 68 -19.30 7.53 -19.66
CA LEU A 68 -18.25 6.57 -19.29
C LEU A 68 -16.90 7.26 -19.12
N ARG A 69 -16.48 8.09 -20.08
CA ARG A 69 -15.20 8.81 -20.07
C ARG A 69 -15.08 9.67 -18.83
N ASP A 70 -16.10 10.47 -18.53
CA ASP A 70 -16.09 11.42 -17.41
C ASP A 70 -16.16 10.66 -16.07
N GLY A 71 -16.98 9.61 -15.98
CA GLY A 71 -17.00 8.72 -14.81
C GLY A 71 -15.65 8.04 -14.56
N MET A 72 -14.94 7.62 -15.61
CA MET A 72 -13.58 7.08 -15.51
C MET A 72 -12.57 8.17 -15.12
N ARG A 73 -12.68 9.39 -15.66
CA ARG A 73 -11.80 10.53 -15.30
C ARG A 73 -11.85 10.84 -13.82
N ASP A 74 -13.02 10.74 -13.20
CA ASP A 74 -13.20 11.00 -11.78
C ASP A 74 -12.77 9.80 -10.91
N SER A 75 -13.09 8.58 -11.35
CA SER A 75 -12.89 7.38 -10.53
C SER A 75 -11.48 6.80 -10.59
N MET A 76 -10.81 6.80 -11.75
CA MET A 76 -9.50 6.16 -11.92
C MET A 76 -8.40 6.82 -11.08
N PRO A 77 -8.26 8.16 -11.00
CA PRO A 77 -7.27 8.78 -10.12
C PRO A 77 -7.50 8.45 -8.64
N SER A 78 -8.77 8.37 -8.21
CA SER A 78 -9.14 7.97 -6.85
C SER A 78 -8.75 6.52 -6.56
N LEU A 79 -9.01 5.62 -7.51
CA LEU A 79 -8.60 4.22 -7.41
C LEU A 79 -7.07 4.09 -7.32
N ALA A 80 -6.33 4.80 -8.19
CA ALA A 80 -4.87 4.83 -8.18
C ALA A 80 -4.31 5.24 -6.82
N LYS A 81 -4.86 6.33 -6.25
CA LYS A 81 -4.49 6.85 -4.93
C LYS A 81 -4.79 5.86 -3.81
N ARG A 82 -5.91 5.13 -3.89
CA ARG A 82 -6.27 4.10 -2.91
C ARG A 82 -5.31 2.92 -2.96
N ILE A 83 -4.95 2.45 -4.16
CA ILE A 83 -3.96 1.38 -4.36
C ILE A 83 -2.61 1.81 -3.77
N ALA A 84 -2.10 2.98 -4.17
CA ALA A 84 -0.86 3.50 -3.62
C ALA A 84 -0.91 3.69 -2.10
N GLY A 85 -2.06 4.15 -1.58
CA GLY A 85 -2.31 4.32 -0.15
C GLY A 85 -2.34 3.01 0.64
N MET A 86 -2.79 1.89 0.04
CA MET A 86 -2.67 0.57 0.66
C MET A 86 -1.21 0.15 0.78
N GLY A 87 -0.42 0.39 -0.28
CA GLY A 87 1.02 0.13 -0.26
C GLY A 87 1.74 0.81 0.89
N MET A 88 1.52 2.13 1.06
CA MET A 88 2.08 2.89 2.19
C MET A 88 1.67 2.32 3.56
N LYS A 89 0.44 1.84 3.70
CA LYS A 89 -0.04 1.25 4.97
C LYS A 89 0.64 -0.07 5.28
N PHE A 90 0.87 -0.92 4.29
CA PHE A 90 1.60 -2.19 4.46
C PHE A 90 3.06 -1.94 4.79
N THR A 91 3.74 -1.03 4.09
CA THR A 91 5.12 -0.65 4.45
C THR A 91 5.19 -0.11 5.87
N ALA A 92 4.26 0.77 6.27
CA ALA A 92 4.21 1.29 7.63
C ALA A 92 3.93 0.20 8.67
N MET A 93 3.17 -0.83 8.32
CA MET A 93 2.94 -1.99 9.19
C MET A 93 4.20 -2.84 9.36
N GLY A 94 4.92 -3.13 8.27
CA GLY A 94 6.19 -3.86 8.32
C GLY A 94 7.24 -3.14 9.17
N VAL A 95 7.38 -1.82 9.02
CA VAL A 95 8.29 -1.01 9.85
C VAL A 95 7.91 -1.07 11.34
N ARG A 96 6.60 -0.98 11.67
CA ARG A 96 6.14 -1.09 13.06
C ARG A 96 6.42 -2.48 13.64
N HIS A 97 6.22 -3.54 12.85
CA HIS A 97 6.46 -4.91 13.29
C HIS A 97 7.95 -5.13 13.60
N GLU A 98 8.84 -4.72 12.70
CA GLU A 98 10.30 -4.79 12.91
C GLU A 98 10.74 -4.03 14.16
N LYS A 99 10.23 -2.82 14.35
CA LYS A 99 10.54 -2.01 15.55
C LYS A 99 10.05 -2.68 16.83
N HIS A 100 8.84 -3.24 16.82
CA HIS A 100 8.26 -3.88 18.00
C HIS A 100 9.03 -5.13 18.41
N GLU A 101 9.44 -5.97 17.45
CA GLU A 101 10.27 -7.15 17.74
C GLU A 101 11.62 -6.74 18.36
N LEU A 102 12.29 -5.72 17.81
CA LEU A 102 13.55 -5.20 18.38
C LEU A 102 13.39 -4.65 19.81
N GLU A 103 12.29 -3.95 20.07
CA GLU A 103 11.98 -3.42 21.40
C GLU A 103 11.70 -4.55 22.41
N GLU A 104 10.99 -5.59 22.01
CA GLU A 104 10.73 -6.77 22.85
C GLU A 104 12.03 -7.54 23.14
N ASP A 105 12.86 -7.81 22.13
CA ASP A 105 14.16 -8.47 22.32
C ASP A 105 15.06 -7.70 23.30
N ALA A 106 15.10 -6.37 23.20
CA ALA A 106 15.84 -5.51 24.12
C ALA A 106 15.30 -5.61 25.56
N LYS A 107 13.97 -5.66 25.75
CA LYS A 107 13.35 -5.86 27.07
C LYS A 107 13.70 -7.23 27.63
N TYR A 108 13.63 -8.30 26.83
CA TYR A 108 14.00 -9.65 27.27
C TYR A 108 15.48 -9.74 27.68
N ALA A 109 16.39 -9.14 26.91
CA ALA A 109 17.80 -9.07 27.27
C ALA A 109 18.03 -8.31 28.59
N ALA A 110 17.34 -7.18 28.78
CA ALA A 110 17.41 -6.40 30.01
C ALA A 110 16.84 -7.16 31.22
N LEU A 111 15.71 -7.85 31.07
CA LEU A 111 15.11 -8.69 32.12
C LEU A 111 16.03 -9.85 32.52
N THR A 112 16.63 -10.52 31.52
CA THR A 112 17.55 -11.66 31.76
C THR A 112 18.80 -11.22 32.50
N SER A 113 19.43 -10.11 32.07
CA SER A 113 20.61 -9.56 32.76
C SER A 113 20.32 -9.11 34.20
N GLN A 114 19.14 -8.55 34.47
CA GLN A 114 18.72 -8.22 35.84
C GLN A 114 18.51 -9.46 36.72
N HIS A 115 17.91 -10.51 36.15
CA HIS A 115 17.73 -11.79 36.84
C HIS A 115 19.08 -12.44 37.19
N ASP A 116 20.02 -12.46 36.25
CA ASP A 116 21.36 -13.04 36.47
C ASP A 116 22.17 -12.25 37.50
N ALA A 117 22.10 -10.91 37.46
CA ALA A 117 22.73 -10.06 38.46
C ALA A 117 22.12 -10.25 39.87
N GLY A 118 20.79 -10.39 39.95
CA GLY A 118 20.09 -10.65 41.21
C GLY A 118 20.36 -12.04 41.79
N ALA A 119 20.50 -13.06 40.94
CA ALA A 119 20.87 -14.42 41.34
C ALA A 119 22.32 -14.49 41.86
N GLY A 120 23.26 -13.80 41.21
CA GLY A 120 24.65 -13.69 41.67
C GLY A 120 24.79 -12.98 43.01
N ALA A 121 24.04 -11.89 43.23
CA ALA A 121 24.04 -11.16 44.49
C ALA A 121 23.48 -12.01 45.66
N ARG A 122 22.43 -12.80 45.42
CA ARG A 122 21.87 -13.71 46.44
C ARG A 122 22.80 -14.88 46.77
N ALA A 123 23.50 -15.44 45.78
CA ALA A 123 24.46 -16.52 45.99
C ALA A 123 25.68 -16.07 46.82
N ASN A 124 26.14 -14.83 46.66
CA ASN A 124 27.25 -14.29 47.45
C ASN A 124 26.87 -14.04 48.91
N ASN A 125 25.64 -13.57 49.17
CA ASN A 125 25.16 -13.39 50.54
C ASN A 125 25.00 -14.71 51.30
N PHE A 126 24.71 -15.82 50.62
CA PHE A 126 24.56 -17.14 51.26
C PHE A 126 25.89 -17.83 51.59
N LYS A 127 27.00 -17.42 50.95
CA LYS A 127 28.37 -17.94 51.23
C LYS A 127 29.12 -17.15 52.30
N SER A 128 28.60 -16.01 52.73
CA SER A 128 29.25 -15.11 53.70
C SER A 128 28.75 -15.28 55.15
N VAL A 129 28.00 -16.35 55.43
CA VAL A 129 27.55 -16.82 56.76
C VAL A 129 28.10 -18.20 57.02
#